data_AF-A0A7L0QGQ7-F1
#
_entry.id   AF-A0A7L0QGQ7-F1
#
_cell.length_a   1.000
_cell.length_b   1.000
_cell.length_c   1.000
_cell.angle_alpha   90.00
_cell.angle_beta   90.00
_cell.angle_gamma   90.00
#
_symmetry.space_group_name_H-M   'P 1'
#
loop_
_entity.id
_entity.type
_entity.pdbx_description
1 polymer ?
#
loop_
_entity_poly.entity_id
_entity_poly.type
_entity_poly.pdbx_seq_one_letter_code
_entity_poly.pdbx_strand_id
1 'polypeptide(L)'
;ALESIDFKNALEQFQNLVEKMIIQKTKESSGLYTKDDDEIDYEKFYKTTRRLFGSAVKDQYIQAFFRKFISNPNERPDWLEIFGCFSRESAGMPSPSKESMVLLVSEKQQITHSVVKRKDVIKGIVKVPLLHLTVTASQKGLITVFSKKRKSFLATLYFPQDTAWITGCDFLPNLKYVVAVTESTIILWDYKSKESEGNGFVIKPIKNCLLCVSTVTMADNLARDTILMGDDKGYVYLLTITSDDFIMKQSKAGKVSQFKVMDAESFDMPKRKLHDDWVGKVKYFPTLKRFGSCSTDSINSFVLDDIKRLEDHLPVKEFSVPKGVNAFTYCGKAKVIVTGG
;
A
#
# COMPACT_ATOMS: atom_id res chain seq x y z
N ALA A 1 36.75 4.49 12.83
CA ALA A 1 35.52 4.91 13.52
C ALA A 1 34.76 5.81 12.55
N LEU A 2 33.65 5.33 11.96
CA LEU A 2 32.78 6.21 11.17
C LEU A 2 32.09 7.15 12.15
N GLU A 3 32.40 8.44 12.12
CA GLU A 3 31.58 9.44 12.79
C GLU A 3 30.14 9.27 12.30
N SER A 4 29.24 8.93 13.23
CA SER A 4 27.82 8.94 12.98
C SER A 4 27.43 10.39 12.68
N ILE A 5 27.36 10.74 11.40
CA ILE A 5 26.80 12.02 10.94
C ILE A 5 25.45 12.17 11.63
N ASP A 6 25.30 13.19 12.46
CA ASP A 6 24.01 13.57 13.02
C ASP A 6 23.15 14.10 11.87
N PHE A 7 22.46 13.16 11.21
CA PHE A 7 21.70 13.39 10.01
C PHE A 7 20.64 14.49 10.20
N LYS A 8 20.08 14.61 11.41
CA LYS A 8 19.10 15.65 11.72
C LYS A 8 19.74 17.03 11.66
N ASN A 9 20.89 17.19 12.31
CA ASN A 9 21.64 18.46 12.28
C ASN A 9 22.16 18.77 10.86
N ALA A 10 22.63 17.77 10.12
CA ALA A 10 23.06 17.94 8.74
C ALA A 10 21.90 18.38 7.82
N LEU A 11 20.69 17.86 8.04
CA LEU A 11 19.48 18.24 7.31
C LEU A 11 19.04 19.66 7.64
N GLU A 12 19.04 20.06 8.92
CA GLU A 12 18.74 21.44 9.33
C GLU A 12 19.73 22.44 8.70
N GLN A 13 21.02 22.12 8.69
CA GLN A 13 22.04 22.94 8.03
C GLN A 13 21.85 23.01 6.51
N PHE A 14 21.42 21.91 5.87
CA PHE A 14 21.12 21.89 4.45
C PHE A 14 19.87 22.73 4.11
N GLN A 15 18.83 22.66 4.93
CA GLN A 15 17.62 23.49 4.75
C GLN A 15 17.96 24.98 4.86
N ASN A 16 18.78 25.36 5.83
CA ASN A 16 19.28 26.73 5.96
C ASN A 16 20.10 27.18 4.74
N LEU A 17 20.89 26.27 4.14
CA LEU A 17 21.65 26.56 2.91
C LEU A 17 20.72 26.83 1.73
N VAL A 18 19.68 26.02 1.55
CA VAL A 18 18.67 26.20 0.50
C VAL A 18 17.89 27.50 0.71
N GLU A 19 17.51 27.82 1.94
CA GLU A 19 16.81 29.07 2.27
C GLU A 19 17.65 30.31 1.95
N LYS A 20 18.95 30.30 2.30
CA LYS A 20 19.88 31.38 1.90
C LYS A 20 19.96 31.52 0.39
N MET A 21 19.96 30.41 -0.34
CA MET A 21 20.01 30.42 -1.80
C MET A 21 18.72 31.00 -2.43
N ILE A 22 17.56 30.73 -1.82
CA ILE A 22 16.28 31.33 -2.22
C ILE A 22 16.33 32.85 -2.03
N ILE A 23 16.74 33.30 -0.84
CA ILE A 23 16.85 34.74 -0.53
C ILE A 23 17.80 35.44 -1.52
N GLN A 24 18.93 34.81 -1.85
CA GLN A 24 19.87 35.35 -2.82
C GLN A 24 19.23 35.51 -4.21
N LYS A 25 18.58 34.46 -4.73
CA LYS A 25 17.92 34.50 -6.04
C LYS A 25 16.75 35.49 -6.09
N THR A 26 16.00 35.64 -4.99
CA THR A 26 14.96 36.66 -4.90
C THR A 26 15.55 38.07 -4.99
N LYS A 27 16.66 38.35 -4.30
CA LYS A 27 17.35 39.65 -4.37
C LYS A 27 17.93 39.94 -5.76
N GLU A 28 18.47 38.91 -6.44
CA GLU A 28 18.92 39.00 -7.84
C GLU A 28 17.76 39.37 -8.78
N SER A 29 16.60 38.71 -8.61
CA SER A 29 15.42 38.98 -9.45
C SER A 29 14.79 40.36 -9.22
N SER A 30 14.95 40.94 -8.03
CA SER A 30 14.43 42.27 -7.67
C SER A 30 15.41 43.42 -7.95
N GLY A 31 16.57 43.15 -8.58
CA GLY A 31 17.58 44.17 -8.90
C GLY A 31 18.28 44.79 -7.69
N LEU A 32 18.10 44.23 -6.50
CA LEU A 32 18.64 44.71 -5.21
C LEU A 32 19.91 43.95 -4.80
N TYR A 33 20.52 43.22 -5.75
CA TYR A 33 21.65 42.35 -5.49
C TYR A 33 22.98 43.11 -5.54
N THR A 34 23.71 43.04 -4.44
CA THR A 34 25.12 43.43 -4.34
C THR A 34 25.94 42.16 -4.15
N LYS A 35 27.01 41.99 -4.94
CA LYS A 35 27.91 40.85 -4.79
C LYS A 35 28.62 40.95 -3.44
N ASP A 36 28.52 39.89 -2.65
CA ASP A 36 29.13 39.74 -1.33
C ASP A 36 29.89 38.41 -1.28
N ASP A 37 30.89 38.29 -0.41
CA ASP A 37 31.69 37.06 -0.18
C ASP A 37 30.80 35.88 0.31
N ASP A 38 29.58 36.20 0.75
CA ASP A 38 28.57 35.24 1.16
C ASP A 38 27.75 34.61 0.01
N GLU A 39 28.01 34.98 -1.25
CA GLU A 39 27.37 34.40 -2.44
C GLU A 39 27.48 32.85 -2.45
N ILE A 40 26.34 32.17 -2.65
CA ILE A 40 26.27 30.72 -2.79
C ILE A 40 26.31 30.38 -4.27
N ASP A 41 27.52 30.21 -4.79
CA ASP A 41 27.74 29.64 -6.11
C ASP A 41 27.63 28.10 -6.09
N TYR A 42 27.73 27.48 -7.26
CA TYR A 42 27.70 26.03 -7.40
C TYR A 42 28.81 25.35 -6.58
N GLU A 43 29.99 25.96 -6.51
CA GLU A 43 31.15 25.36 -5.87
C GLU A 43 31.01 25.35 -4.34
N LYS A 44 30.52 26.45 -3.75
CA LYS A 44 30.19 26.59 -2.33
C LYS A 44 29.02 25.70 -1.95
N PHE A 45 27.99 25.61 -2.80
CA PHE A 45 26.88 24.68 -2.62
C PHE A 45 27.35 23.22 -2.64
N TYR A 46 28.19 22.85 -3.62
CA TYR A 46 28.74 21.52 -3.77
C TYR A 46 29.61 21.11 -2.57
N LYS A 47 30.56 21.97 -2.17
CA LYS A 47 31.44 21.73 -1.01
C LYS A 47 30.65 21.61 0.29
N THR A 48 29.65 22.48 0.50
CA THR A 48 28.82 22.45 1.72
C THR A 48 27.96 21.19 1.76
N THR A 49 27.29 20.83 0.67
CA THR A 49 26.50 19.60 0.57
C THR A 49 27.36 18.35 0.78
N ARG A 50 28.57 18.32 0.20
CA ARG A 50 29.50 17.20 0.35
C ARG A 50 30.02 17.09 1.79
N ARG A 51 30.21 18.21 2.49
CA ARG A 51 30.56 18.22 3.91
C ARG A 51 29.42 17.72 4.79
N LEU A 52 28.17 18.06 4.46
CA LEU A 52 26.98 17.68 5.24
C LEU A 52 26.62 16.19 5.10
N PHE A 53 26.69 15.64 3.89
CA PHE A 53 26.19 14.29 3.60
C PHE A 53 27.28 13.30 3.13
N GLY A 54 28.52 13.74 2.94
CA GLY A 54 29.63 12.86 2.57
C GLY A 54 29.39 12.10 1.26
N SER A 55 29.69 10.79 1.28
CA SER A 55 29.45 9.85 0.17
C SER A 55 27.98 9.44 0.01
N ALA A 56 27.09 9.89 0.91
CA ALA A 56 25.68 9.54 0.87
C ALA A 56 24.92 10.26 -0.26
N VAL A 57 25.53 11.28 -0.88
CA VAL A 57 24.98 12.03 -2.00
C VAL A 57 25.94 11.94 -3.19
N LYS A 58 25.43 11.57 -4.36
CA LYS A 58 26.22 11.51 -5.60
C LYS A 58 26.30 12.89 -6.27
N ASP A 59 27.45 13.18 -6.85
CA ASP A 59 27.76 14.47 -7.49
C ASP A 59 26.76 14.83 -8.60
N GLN A 60 26.28 13.82 -9.34
CA GLN A 60 25.27 13.98 -10.38
C GLN A 60 23.93 14.51 -9.84
N TYR A 61 23.53 14.10 -8.63
CA TYR A 61 22.29 14.57 -8.01
C TYR A 61 22.45 15.98 -7.43
N ILE A 62 23.60 16.32 -6.88
CA ILE A 62 23.91 17.69 -6.43
C ILE A 62 23.83 18.66 -7.62
N GLN A 63 24.43 18.28 -8.76
CA GLN A 63 24.37 19.05 -9.99
C GLN A 63 22.95 19.21 -10.54
N ALA A 64 22.18 18.11 -10.58
CA ALA A 64 20.81 18.14 -11.07
C ALA A 64 19.91 19.01 -10.19
N PHE A 65 20.04 18.88 -8.87
CA PHE A 65 19.30 19.68 -7.88
C PHE A 65 19.61 21.17 -8.03
N PHE A 66 20.89 21.53 -8.10
CA PHE A 66 21.32 22.91 -8.26
C PHE A 66 20.85 23.53 -9.58
N ARG A 67 20.93 22.79 -10.70
CA ARG A 67 20.41 23.26 -12.00
C ARG A 67 18.90 23.50 -11.95
N LYS A 68 18.15 22.54 -11.40
CA LYS A 68 16.69 22.66 -11.27
C LYS A 68 16.30 23.87 -10.43
N PHE A 69 17.03 24.09 -9.33
CA PHE A 69 16.83 25.25 -8.46
C PHE A 69 17.05 26.58 -9.20
N ILE A 70 18.13 26.70 -9.97
CA ILE A 70 18.40 27.90 -10.77
C ILE A 70 17.31 28.13 -11.82
N SER A 71 16.84 27.07 -12.47
CA SER A 71 15.81 27.18 -13.50
C SER A 71 14.44 27.60 -12.94
N ASN A 72 14.10 27.21 -11.71
CA ASN A 72 12.81 27.48 -11.07
C ASN A 72 12.96 27.94 -9.61
N PRO A 73 13.38 29.19 -9.35
CA PRO A 73 13.62 29.68 -7.98
C PRO A 73 12.34 29.84 -7.14
N ASN A 74 11.16 29.89 -7.78
CA ASN A 74 9.86 30.09 -7.12
C ASN A 74 9.23 28.76 -6.64
N GLU A 75 9.74 27.61 -7.07
CA GLU A 75 9.27 26.30 -6.65
C GLU A 75 10.11 25.84 -5.46
N ARG A 76 9.50 25.53 -4.31
CA ARG A 76 10.23 24.98 -3.17
C ARG A 76 10.79 23.61 -3.58
N PRO A 77 12.12 23.43 -3.68
CA PRO A 77 12.69 22.17 -4.12
C PRO A 77 12.48 21.09 -3.04
N ASP A 78 12.06 19.90 -3.44
CA ASP A 78 12.01 18.76 -2.51
C ASP A 78 13.44 18.30 -2.21
N TRP A 79 13.88 18.48 -0.97
CA TRP A 79 15.23 18.14 -0.53
C TRP A 79 15.57 16.65 -0.73
N LEU A 80 14.57 15.77 -0.84
CA LEU A 80 14.75 14.35 -1.14
C LEU A 80 15.33 14.10 -2.55
N GLU A 81 15.22 15.07 -3.46
CA GLU A 81 15.81 14.97 -4.80
C GLU A 81 17.34 14.91 -4.77
N ILE A 82 17.99 15.48 -3.75
CA ILE A 82 19.45 15.42 -3.61
C ILE A 82 19.94 13.98 -3.36
N PHE A 83 19.08 13.13 -2.80
CA PHE A 83 19.32 11.71 -2.58
C PHE A 83 18.85 10.84 -3.76
N GLY A 84 18.34 11.44 -4.84
CA GLY A 84 17.85 10.73 -6.01
C GLY A 84 16.47 10.08 -5.84
N CYS A 85 15.70 10.43 -4.80
CA CYS A 85 14.43 9.78 -4.46
C CYS A 85 13.32 9.91 -5.52
N PHE A 86 13.49 10.77 -6.52
CA PHE A 86 12.51 11.00 -7.59
C PHE A 86 13.13 11.10 -8.99
N SER A 87 14.38 10.66 -9.16
CA SER A 87 14.98 10.63 -10.49
C SER A 87 14.23 9.60 -11.34
N ARG A 88 13.43 10.09 -12.28
CA ARG A 88 12.76 9.27 -13.30
C ARG A 88 13.86 8.49 -14.01
N GLU A 89 13.90 7.17 -13.78
CA GLU A 89 14.83 6.25 -14.44
C GLU A 89 14.71 6.45 -15.96
N SER A 90 15.59 7.26 -16.55
CA SER A 90 15.85 7.22 -17.97
C SER A 90 16.61 5.92 -18.24
N ALA A 91 16.07 5.08 -19.12
CA ALA A 91 16.64 3.80 -19.48
C ALA A 91 18.15 3.93 -19.76
N GLY A 92 18.98 3.27 -18.95
CA GLY A 92 20.43 3.19 -19.17
C GLY A 92 21.34 3.43 -17.95
N MET A 93 20.82 3.82 -16.79
CA MET A 93 21.67 4.12 -15.63
C MET A 93 21.92 2.90 -14.73
N PRO A 94 23.17 2.65 -14.27
CA PRO A 94 23.47 1.59 -13.32
C PRO A 94 22.80 1.88 -11.98
N SER A 95 22.20 0.83 -11.41
CA SER A 95 21.57 0.84 -10.09
C SER A 95 22.49 1.46 -9.03
N PRO A 96 21.98 2.29 -8.11
CA PRO A 96 22.80 2.88 -7.06
C PRO A 96 23.38 1.79 -6.13
N SER A 97 24.67 1.92 -5.80
CA SER A 97 25.37 1.07 -4.84
C SER A 97 24.78 1.23 -3.43
N LYS A 98 24.78 0.13 -2.66
CA LYS A 98 24.21 0.01 -1.30
C LYS A 98 24.74 1.03 -0.29
N GLU A 99 25.84 1.71 -0.58
CA GLU A 99 26.53 2.63 0.33
C GLU A 99 26.02 4.08 0.28
N SER A 100 25.29 4.50 -0.76
CA SER A 100 24.79 5.89 -0.92
C SER A 100 23.32 6.10 -0.52
N MET A 101 22.74 5.22 0.28
CA MET A 101 21.30 5.29 0.61
C MET A 101 21.11 5.66 2.08
N VAL A 102 20.92 6.96 2.36
CA VAL A 102 20.48 7.44 3.69
C VAL A 102 19.09 6.90 4.04
N LEU A 103 18.28 6.61 3.03
CA LEU A 103 17.11 5.78 3.15
C LEU A 103 17.51 4.36 2.77
N LEU A 104 17.51 3.43 3.75
CA LEU A 104 17.62 1.98 3.53
C LEU A 104 16.40 1.48 2.73
N VAL A 105 16.28 1.89 1.48
CA VAL A 105 15.34 1.31 0.54
C VAL A 105 16.05 0.09 0.00
N SER A 106 15.58 -1.10 0.42
CA SER A 106 16.04 -2.35 -0.19
C SER A 106 15.99 -2.23 -1.71
N GLU A 107 17.04 -2.71 -2.38
CA GLU A 107 17.16 -2.80 -3.83
C GLU A 107 15.80 -3.17 -4.44
N LYS A 108 15.29 -2.33 -5.37
CA LYS A 108 13.98 -2.52 -5.99
C LYS A 108 13.98 -3.90 -6.66
N GLN A 109 13.38 -4.89 -6.01
CA GLN A 109 13.23 -6.21 -6.62
C GLN A 109 12.08 -6.12 -7.62
N GLN A 110 12.42 -6.02 -8.90
CA GLN A 110 11.44 -6.09 -9.97
C GLN A 110 10.93 -7.54 -10.06
N ILE A 111 9.64 -7.73 -9.78
CA ILE A 111 8.97 -9.01 -9.98
C ILE A 111 8.52 -9.04 -11.44
N THR A 112 9.31 -9.67 -12.31
CA THR A 112 9.02 -9.77 -13.74
C THR A 112 7.99 -10.87 -14.01
N HIS A 113 6.73 -10.50 -14.21
CA HIS A 113 5.72 -11.44 -14.69
C HIS A 113 5.97 -11.81 -16.16
N SER A 114 6.55 -12.99 -16.42
CA SER A 114 6.69 -13.52 -17.79
C SER A 114 5.34 -13.86 -18.43
N VAL A 115 4.31 -14.12 -17.61
CA VAL A 115 2.99 -14.58 -18.05
C VAL A 115 2.10 -13.44 -18.58
N VAL A 116 2.37 -12.19 -18.20
CA VAL A 116 1.46 -11.08 -18.50
C VAL A 116 1.92 -10.33 -19.75
N LYS A 117 1.36 -10.71 -20.90
CA LYS A 117 1.59 -10.02 -22.19
C LYS A 117 0.95 -8.61 -22.27
N ARG A 118 0.12 -8.21 -21.30
CA ARG A 118 -0.68 -6.96 -21.35
C ARG A 118 -0.42 -6.05 -20.15
N LYS A 119 -0.30 -4.75 -20.38
CA LYS A 119 -0.30 -3.76 -19.29
C LYS A 119 -1.60 -3.89 -18.49
N ASP A 120 -1.46 -4.11 -17.19
CA ASP A 120 -2.56 -4.19 -16.24
C ASP A 120 -2.19 -3.48 -14.92
N VAL A 121 -3.20 -3.01 -14.19
CA VAL A 121 -3.03 -2.30 -12.93
C VAL A 121 -3.10 -3.30 -11.79
N ILE A 122 -2.09 -3.31 -10.94
CA ILE A 122 -2.11 -4.09 -9.71
C ILE A 122 -2.97 -3.36 -8.68
N LYS A 123 -4.01 -4.04 -8.19
CA LYS A 123 -4.98 -3.50 -7.22
C LYS A 123 -4.64 -3.88 -5.79
N GLY A 124 -3.97 -5.02 -5.59
CA GLY A 124 -3.54 -5.46 -4.27
C GLY A 124 -2.18 -6.12 -4.30
N ILE A 125 -1.36 -5.82 -3.29
CA ILE A 125 -0.09 -6.50 -3.00
C ILE A 125 -0.07 -6.82 -1.51
N VAL A 126 -0.08 -8.10 -1.18
CA VAL A 126 -0.07 -8.56 0.21
C VAL A 126 1.16 -9.41 0.45
N LYS A 127 1.94 -9.02 1.46
CA LYS A 127 3.06 -9.82 1.95
C LYS A 127 2.58 -10.65 3.12
N VAL A 128 2.88 -11.94 3.09
CA VAL A 128 2.59 -12.91 4.16
C VAL A 128 3.93 -13.36 4.76
N PRO A 129 4.42 -12.67 5.80
CA PRO A 129 5.78 -12.91 6.31
C PRO A 129 6.00 -14.33 6.80
N LEU A 130 5.00 -14.91 7.49
CA LEU A 130 5.07 -16.25 8.07
C LEU A 130 5.34 -17.34 7.02
N LEU A 131 4.77 -17.19 5.82
CA LEU A 131 4.94 -18.14 4.72
C LEU A 131 5.99 -17.70 3.70
N HIS A 132 6.58 -16.50 3.89
CA HIS A 132 7.44 -15.84 2.92
C HIS A 132 6.81 -15.73 1.52
N LEU A 133 5.51 -15.44 1.49
CA LEU A 133 4.74 -15.29 0.26
C LEU A 133 4.44 -13.82 -0.04
N THR A 134 4.30 -13.52 -1.32
CA THR A 134 3.70 -12.27 -1.79
C THR A 134 2.56 -12.64 -2.71
N VAL A 135 1.37 -12.13 -2.41
CA VAL A 135 0.17 -12.26 -3.24
C VAL A 135 -0.01 -10.95 -3.99
N THR A 136 -0.27 -11.03 -5.28
CA THR A 136 -0.61 -9.87 -6.11
C THR A 136 -1.91 -10.12 -6.82
N ALA A 137 -2.79 -9.12 -6.88
CA ALA A 137 -4.01 -9.19 -7.68
C ALA A 137 -4.07 -8.02 -8.66
N SER A 138 -4.37 -8.32 -9.91
CA SER A 138 -4.53 -7.34 -10.99
C SER A 138 -6.00 -7.05 -11.23
N GLN A 139 -6.30 -5.85 -11.76
CA GLN A 139 -7.66 -5.42 -12.04
C GLN A 139 -8.38 -6.37 -13.01
N LYS A 140 -7.68 -6.93 -14.00
CA LYS A 140 -8.27 -7.81 -15.02
C LYS A 140 -8.38 -9.28 -14.62
N GLY A 141 -8.26 -9.61 -13.33
CA GLY A 141 -8.54 -10.96 -12.84
C GLY A 141 -7.32 -11.86 -12.62
N LEU A 142 -6.09 -11.35 -12.77
CA LEU A 142 -4.90 -12.15 -12.54
C LEU A 142 -4.51 -12.10 -11.05
N ILE A 143 -4.54 -13.25 -10.39
CA ILE A 143 -4.03 -13.41 -9.02
C ILE A 143 -2.76 -14.27 -9.09
N THR A 144 -1.70 -13.84 -8.44
CA THR A 144 -0.41 -14.56 -8.46
C THR A 144 0.16 -14.66 -7.05
N VAL A 145 0.70 -15.84 -6.73
CA VAL A 145 1.39 -16.12 -5.47
C VAL A 145 2.86 -16.39 -5.75
N PHE A 146 3.71 -15.59 -5.10
CA PHE A 146 5.16 -15.64 -5.21
C PHE A 146 5.77 -16.20 -3.94
N SER A 147 6.77 -17.08 -4.06
CA SER A 147 7.59 -17.49 -2.93
C SER A 147 8.92 -16.75 -2.92
N LYS A 148 9.21 -16.06 -1.81
CA LYS A 148 10.53 -15.45 -1.60
C LYS A 148 11.63 -16.50 -1.40
N LYS A 149 11.31 -17.65 -0.78
CA LYS A 149 12.29 -18.73 -0.52
C LYS A 149 12.85 -19.33 -1.81
N ARG A 150 11.98 -19.60 -2.79
CA ARG A 150 12.37 -20.18 -4.08
C ARG A 150 12.73 -19.13 -5.14
N LYS A 151 12.57 -17.83 -4.83
CA LYS A 151 12.66 -16.71 -5.79
C LYS A 151 11.84 -16.99 -7.07
N SER A 152 10.73 -17.71 -6.95
CA SER A 152 9.98 -18.23 -8.09
C SER A 152 8.47 -18.05 -7.89
N PHE A 153 7.77 -18.09 -9.02
CA PHE A 153 6.32 -18.23 -9.08
C PHE A 153 5.90 -19.55 -8.42
N LEU A 154 4.86 -19.52 -7.58
CA LEU A 154 4.25 -20.73 -7.05
C LEU A 154 2.99 -21.10 -7.81
N ALA A 155 2.07 -20.14 -7.97
CA ALA A 155 0.78 -20.38 -8.58
C ALA A 155 0.24 -19.10 -9.20
N THR A 156 -0.52 -19.25 -10.28
CA THR A 156 -1.22 -18.16 -10.98
C THR A 156 -2.64 -18.61 -11.23
N LEU A 157 -3.59 -17.74 -10.90
CA LEU A 157 -4.99 -17.89 -11.23
C LEU A 157 -5.38 -16.80 -12.20
N TYR A 158 -6.02 -17.19 -13.30
CA TYR A 158 -6.67 -16.27 -14.21
C TYR A 158 -8.18 -16.38 -14.03
N PHE A 159 -8.77 -15.35 -13.43
CA PHE A 159 -10.22 -15.22 -13.34
C PHE A 159 -10.74 -14.60 -14.65
N PRO A 160 -11.71 -15.22 -15.35
CA PRO A 160 -12.17 -14.75 -16.65
C PRO A 160 -12.66 -13.29 -16.63
N GLN A 161 -12.21 -12.49 -17.60
CA GLN A 161 -12.49 -11.05 -17.71
C GLN A 161 -13.98 -10.70 -17.83
N ASP A 162 -14.81 -11.63 -18.29
CA ASP A 162 -16.25 -11.39 -18.52
C ASP A 162 -17.09 -11.34 -17.23
N THR A 163 -16.45 -11.36 -16.04
CA THR A 163 -17.17 -11.61 -14.77
C THR A 163 -17.10 -10.49 -13.72
N ALA A 164 -16.04 -9.67 -13.65
CA ALA A 164 -15.93 -8.39 -12.91
C ALA A 164 -14.45 -7.99 -12.72
N TRP A 165 -14.18 -6.72 -12.41
CA TRP A 165 -12.85 -6.26 -12.00
C TRP A 165 -12.53 -6.63 -10.55
N ILE A 166 -11.29 -7.06 -10.29
CA ILE A 166 -10.80 -7.22 -8.92
C ILE A 166 -10.52 -5.84 -8.33
N THR A 167 -11.04 -5.58 -7.14
CA THR A 167 -10.89 -4.31 -6.42
C THR A 167 -9.89 -4.43 -5.27
N GLY A 168 -9.75 -5.61 -4.65
CA GLY A 168 -8.77 -5.86 -3.59
C GLY A 168 -8.42 -7.33 -3.40
N CYS A 169 -7.34 -7.60 -2.66
CA CYS A 169 -6.96 -8.95 -2.24
C CYS A 169 -6.28 -8.97 -0.87
N ASP A 170 -6.38 -10.10 -0.19
CA ASP A 170 -5.65 -10.41 1.05
C ASP A 170 -5.41 -11.93 1.21
N PHE A 171 -4.83 -12.34 2.34
CA PHE A 171 -4.50 -13.73 2.63
C PHE A 171 -5.08 -14.19 3.96
N LEU A 172 -5.78 -15.32 3.94
CA LEU A 172 -6.40 -15.97 5.10
C LEU A 172 -5.36 -16.89 5.77
N PRO A 173 -4.79 -16.53 6.94
CA PRO A 173 -3.63 -17.23 7.50
C PRO A 173 -3.95 -18.64 8.02
N ASN A 174 -5.13 -18.86 8.60
CA ASN A 174 -5.48 -20.14 9.21
C ASN A 174 -5.88 -21.15 8.13
N LEU A 175 -6.76 -20.75 7.23
CA LEU A 175 -7.24 -21.55 6.10
C LEU A 175 -6.19 -21.68 5.00
N LYS A 176 -5.24 -20.72 4.91
CA LYS A 176 -4.20 -20.62 3.86
C LYS A 176 -4.77 -20.38 2.45
N TYR A 177 -5.90 -19.70 2.39
CA TYR A 177 -6.54 -19.28 1.14
C TYR A 177 -6.13 -17.84 0.77
N VAL A 178 -6.10 -17.56 -0.52
CA VAL A 178 -6.09 -16.18 -1.02
C VAL A 178 -7.53 -15.71 -1.09
N VAL A 179 -7.82 -14.53 -0.55
CA VAL A 179 -9.10 -13.85 -0.75
C VAL A 179 -8.92 -12.71 -1.76
N ALA A 180 -9.83 -12.60 -2.71
CA ALA A 180 -9.97 -11.44 -3.57
C ALA A 180 -11.42 -11.01 -3.63
N VAL A 181 -11.65 -9.71 -3.74
CA VAL A 181 -12.97 -9.13 -3.93
C VAL A 181 -13.06 -8.51 -5.30
N THR A 182 -14.19 -8.72 -5.94
CA THR A 182 -14.59 -8.00 -7.16
C THR A 182 -15.71 -7.03 -6.82
N GLU A 183 -16.24 -6.34 -7.81
CA GLU A 183 -17.41 -5.48 -7.61
C GLU A 183 -18.58 -6.22 -6.95
N SER A 184 -18.90 -7.46 -7.32
CA SER A 184 -20.09 -8.15 -6.79
C SER A 184 -19.84 -9.54 -6.21
N THR A 185 -18.58 -9.97 -6.09
CA THR A 185 -18.24 -11.34 -5.66
C THR A 185 -17.02 -11.38 -4.75
N ILE A 186 -17.00 -12.39 -3.88
CA ILE A 186 -15.84 -12.72 -3.05
C ILE A 186 -15.26 -14.03 -3.58
N ILE A 187 -13.97 -14.05 -3.89
CA ILE A 187 -13.23 -15.18 -4.43
C ILE A 187 -12.30 -15.70 -3.34
N LEU A 188 -12.40 -16.99 -3.05
CA LEU A 188 -11.52 -17.71 -2.13
C LEU A 188 -10.77 -18.76 -2.95
N TRP A 189 -9.46 -18.66 -3.01
CA TRP A 189 -8.64 -19.53 -3.84
C TRP A 189 -7.61 -20.29 -2.99
N ASP A 190 -7.65 -21.61 -3.09
CA ASP A 190 -6.59 -22.48 -2.60
C ASP A 190 -5.45 -22.49 -3.62
N TYR A 191 -4.36 -21.82 -3.30
CA TYR A 191 -3.20 -21.74 -4.18
C TYR A 191 -2.36 -23.03 -4.19
N LYS A 192 -2.65 -24.00 -3.30
CA LYS A 192 -1.93 -25.27 -3.20
C LYS A 192 -2.66 -26.44 -3.82
N SER A 193 -3.97 -26.34 -4.04
CA SER A 193 -4.75 -27.42 -4.63
C SER A 193 -4.23 -27.73 -6.04
N LYS A 194 -4.23 -29.01 -6.40
CA LYS A 194 -3.92 -29.45 -7.76
C LYS A 194 -5.15 -29.21 -8.63
N GLU A 195 -4.96 -28.81 -9.90
CA GLU A 195 -6.02 -28.44 -10.85
C GLU A 195 -7.18 -29.45 -10.99
N SER A 196 -7.01 -30.70 -10.54
CA SER A 196 -8.02 -31.77 -10.56
C SER A 196 -9.07 -31.68 -9.44
N GLU A 197 -8.80 -30.96 -8.35
CA GLU A 197 -9.73 -30.75 -7.21
C GLU A 197 -10.07 -29.26 -7.19
N GLY A 198 -11.33 -28.89 -7.39
CA GLY A 198 -11.76 -27.49 -7.57
C GLY A 198 -10.99 -26.51 -6.68
N ASN A 199 -10.28 -25.57 -7.31
CA ASN A 199 -9.25 -24.76 -6.67
C ASN A 199 -9.79 -23.65 -5.76
N GLY A 200 -11.10 -23.52 -5.56
CA GLY A 200 -11.63 -22.46 -4.71
C GLY A 200 -13.14 -22.32 -4.73
N PHE A 201 -13.59 -21.24 -4.08
CA PHE A 201 -14.98 -20.90 -3.91
C PHE A 201 -15.26 -19.46 -4.35
N VAL A 202 -16.46 -19.21 -4.85
CA VAL A 202 -16.94 -17.87 -5.21
C VAL A 202 -18.27 -17.64 -4.50
N ILE A 203 -18.32 -16.61 -3.66
CA ILE A 203 -19.53 -16.17 -2.96
C ILE A 203 -20.16 -15.04 -3.77
N LYS A 204 -21.39 -15.24 -4.24
CA LYS A 204 -22.14 -14.25 -5.05
C LYS A 204 -23.65 -14.49 -4.95
N PRO A 205 -24.50 -13.49 -5.22
CA PRO A 205 -24.15 -12.09 -5.50
C PRO A 205 -24.04 -11.25 -4.22
N ILE A 206 -23.03 -10.37 -4.16
CA ILE A 206 -22.99 -9.30 -3.16
C ILE A 206 -23.76 -8.10 -3.74
N LYS A 207 -24.70 -7.54 -2.95
CA LYS A 207 -25.61 -6.49 -3.42
C LYS A 207 -24.91 -5.15 -3.74
N ASN A 208 -23.93 -4.76 -2.93
CA ASN A 208 -23.20 -3.50 -3.08
C ASN A 208 -21.80 -3.74 -3.65
N CYS A 209 -21.20 -2.72 -4.27
CA CYS A 209 -19.93 -2.87 -4.94
C CYS A 209 -18.77 -2.92 -3.94
N LEU A 210 -18.11 -4.09 -3.78
CA LEU A 210 -16.97 -4.20 -2.85
C LEU A 210 -15.73 -3.52 -3.44
N LEU A 211 -15.10 -2.65 -2.66
CA LEU A 211 -13.98 -1.81 -3.08
C LEU A 211 -12.64 -2.22 -2.44
N CYS A 212 -12.68 -2.77 -1.23
CA CYS A 212 -11.48 -3.14 -0.50
C CYS A 212 -11.74 -4.33 0.44
N VAL A 213 -10.67 -5.04 0.80
CA VAL A 213 -10.71 -6.21 1.66
C VAL A 213 -9.51 -6.23 2.61
N SER A 214 -9.70 -6.73 3.83
CA SER A 214 -8.64 -7.01 4.79
C SER A 214 -8.99 -8.18 5.69
N THR A 215 -8.02 -9.04 5.98
CA THR A 215 -8.17 -10.16 6.89
C THR A 215 -7.98 -9.73 8.33
N VAL A 216 -8.83 -10.23 9.19
CA VAL A 216 -8.77 -10.05 10.63
C VAL A 216 -7.97 -11.21 11.21
N THR A 217 -6.83 -10.90 11.81
CA THR A 217 -6.00 -11.89 12.48
C THR A 217 -6.25 -11.84 13.98
N MET A 218 -7.06 -12.78 14.45
CA MET A 218 -7.26 -13.03 15.87
C MET A 218 -6.26 -14.08 16.36
N ALA A 219 -5.87 -14.02 17.63
CA ALA A 219 -4.94 -14.97 18.24
C ALA A 219 -5.59 -16.33 18.56
N ASP A 220 -6.86 -16.48 18.23
CA ASP A 220 -7.65 -17.65 18.58
C ASP A 220 -7.34 -18.74 17.54
N ASN A 221 -6.70 -19.83 17.98
CA ASN A 221 -6.29 -21.01 17.19
C ASN A 221 -7.45 -21.80 16.57
N LEU A 222 -8.52 -21.14 16.16
CA LEU A 222 -9.68 -21.74 15.53
C LEU A 222 -9.42 -21.85 14.03
N ALA A 223 -9.87 -22.95 13.42
CA ALA A 223 -9.83 -23.17 11.96
C ALA A 223 -10.83 -22.26 11.22
N ARG A 224 -10.76 -20.96 11.51
CA ARG A 224 -11.60 -19.90 10.98
C ARG A 224 -10.75 -18.69 10.64
N ASP A 225 -11.15 -17.97 9.60
CA ASP A 225 -10.63 -16.66 9.29
C ASP A 225 -11.79 -15.69 9.12
N THR A 226 -11.57 -14.44 9.51
CA THR A 226 -12.57 -13.37 9.39
C THR A 226 -12.08 -12.32 8.41
N ILE A 227 -12.98 -11.82 7.59
CA ILE A 227 -12.74 -10.94 6.45
C ILE A 227 -13.53 -9.66 6.66
N LEU A 228 -12.84 -8.52 6.56
CA LEU A 228 -13.44 -7.18 6.52
C LEU A 228 -13.49 -6.71 5.07
N MET A 229 -14.62 -6.13 4.66
CA MET A 229 -14.78 -5.59 3.31
C MET A 229 -15.49 -4.24 3.38
N GLY A 230 -15.11 -3.31 2.50
CA GLY A 230 -15.77 -2.00 2.37
C GLY A 230 -16.42 -1.85 1.00
N ASP A 231 -17.52 -1.11 0.91
CA ASP A 231 -18.30 -0.93 -0.33
C ASP A 231 -18.44 0.52 -0.82
N ASP A 232 -19.15 0.69 -1.94
CA ASP A 232 -19.50 1.96 -2.58
C ASP A 232 -20.68 2.71 -1.92
N LYS A 233 -21.25 2.19 -0.83
CA LYS A 233 -22.36 2.82 -0.09
C LYS A 233 -21.98 3.19 1.34
N GLY A 234 -20.71 3.07 1.69
CA GLY A 234 -20.18 3.40 3.00
C GLY A 234 -20.39 2.32 4.06
N TYR A 235 -20.76 1.10 3.66
CA TYR A 235 -20.87 -0.04 4.56
C TYR A 235 -19.55 -0.78 4.68
N VAL A 236 -19.28 -1.21 5.91
CA VAL A 236 -18.25 -2.19 6.23
C VAL A 236 -18.91 -3.50 6.62
N TYR A 237 -18.45 -4.58 6.00
CA TYR A 237 -18.94 -5.94 6.14
C TYR A 237 -17.95 -6.78 6.92
N LEU A 238 -18.48 -7.72 7.68
CA LEU A 238 -17.74 -8.75 8.38
C LEU A 238 -18.20 -10.13 7.87
N LEU A 239 -17.28 -10.95 7.41
CA LEU A 239 -17.56 -12.33 7.01
C LEU A 239 -16.59 -13.27 7.73
N THR A 240 -17.12 -14.20 8.52
CA THR A 240 -16.32 -15.26 9.14
C THR A 240 -16.49 -16.56 8.37
N ILE A 241 -15.37 -17.18 8.01
CA ILE A 241 -15.33 -18.42 7.24
C ILE A 241 -14.61 -19.48 8.06
N THR A 242 -15.21 -20.66 8.17
CA THR A 242 -14.67 -21.82 8.86
C THR A 242 -14.28 -22.91 7.86
N SER A 243 -13.46 -23.87 8.30
CA SER A 243 -13.18 -25.07 7.49
C SER A 243 -14.44 -25.85 7.12
N ASP A 244 -15.44 -25.85 8.02
CA ASP A 244 -16.66 -26.63 7.87
C ASP A 244 -17.61 -26.04 6.84
N ASP A 245 -17.57 -24.71 6.63
CA ASP A 245 -18.31 -24.04 5.57
C ASP A 245 -17.95 -24.58 4.18
N PHE A 246 -16.70 -25.03 4.01
CA PHE A 246 -16.22 -25.65 2.79
C PHE A 246 -16.61 -27.12 2.65
N ILE A 247 -16.88 -27.83 3.76
CA ILE A 247 -17.21 -29.26 3.81
C ILE A 247 -18.73 -29.45 3.75
N MET A 248 -19.50 -28.75 4.58
CA MET A 248 -20.96 -28.86 4.64
C MET A 248 -21.65 -28.42 3.36
N LYS A 249 -21.06 -27.46 2.64
CA LYS A 249 -21.59 -26.98 1.35
C LYS A 249 -21.13 -27.83 0.17
N GLN A 250 -20.41 -28.96 0.39
CA GLN A 250 -20.10 -29.97 -0.64
C GLN A 250 -21.32 -30.83 -1.00
N SER A 251 -22.31 -30.26 -1.69
CA SER A 251 -23.31 -31.09 -2.38
C SER A 251 -22.66 -31.91 -3.51
N LYS A 252 -23.03 -33.20 -3.57
CA LYS A 252 -22.73 -34.13 -4.68
C LYS A 252 -23.42 -33.63 -5.96
N ALA A 253 -22.76 -32.80 -6.74
CA ALA A 253 -23.26 -32.41 -8.06
C ALA A 253 -22.10 -32.32 -9.05
N GLY A 254 -22.14 -33.22 -10.04
CA GLY A 254 -21.13 -33.35 -11.07
C GLY A 254 -21.04 -32.12 -11.98
N LYS A 255 -19.91 -31.42 -11.89
CA LYS A 255 -19.15 -30.81 -12.99
C LYS A 255 -17.90 -30.22 -12.38
N VAL A 256 -16.73 -30.53 -12.94
CA VAL A 256 -15.42 -30.07 -12.47
C VAL A 256 -15.26 -28.60 -12.88
N SER A 257 -15.91 -27.68 -12.16
CA SER A 257 -15.64 -26.25 -12.28
C SER A 257 -14.46 -25.88 -11.37
N GLN A 258 -13.55 -25.05 -11.88
CA GLN A 258 -12.39 -24.57 -11.11
C GLN A 258 -12.81 -23.87 -9.80
N PHE A 259 -14.00 -23.26 -9.77
CA PHE A 259 -14.60 -22.66 -8.59
C PHE A 259 -15.96 -23.25 -8.29
N LYS A 260 -16.24 -23.46 -7.01
CA LYS A 260 -17.58 -23.74 -6.51
C LYS A 260 -18.30 -22.44 -6.19
N VAL A 261 -19.48 -22.25 -6.78
CA VAL A 261 -20.33 -21.08 -6.51
C VAL A 261 -21.16 -21.33 -5.25
N MET A 262 -21.15 -20.35 -4.35
CA MET A 262 -21.96 -20.32 -3.13
C MET A 262 -22.79 -19.05 -3.10
N ASP A 263 -24.00 -19.16 -2.55
CA ASP A 263 -24.89 -18.02 -2.39
C ASP A 263 -24.43 -17.14 -1.23
N ALA A 264 -24.36 -15.82 -1.44
CA ALA A 264 -24.02 -14.86 -0.40
C ALA A 264 -25.04 -14.84 0.73
N GLU A 265 -26.32 -15.11 0.44
CA GLU A 265 -27.38 -15.15 1.46
C GLU A 265 -27.25 -16.36 2.41
N SER A 266 -26.43 -17.35 2.04
CA SER A 266 -26.14 -18.52 2.88
C SER A 266 -25.06 -18.27 3.96
N PHE A 267 -24.55 -17.04 4.07
CA PHE A 267 -23.56 -16.64 5.05
C PHE A 267 -24.12 -15.54 5.94
N ASP A 268 -23.88 -15.64 7.24
CA ASP A 268 -24.10 -14.52 8.15
C ASP A 268 -22.99 -13.49 7.91
N MET A 269 -23.38 -12.32 7.40
CA MET A 269 -22.47 -11.25 7.04
C MET A 269 -22.94 -9.94 7.66
N PRO A 270 -22.68 -9.73 8.96
CA PRO A 270 -22.97 -8.47 9.63
C PRO A 270 -22.37 -7.30 8.85
N LYS A 271 -23.15 -6.24 8.68
CA LYS A 271 -22.71 -5.03 7.99
C LYS A 271 -23.23 -3.80 8.69
N ARG A 272 -22.43 -2.73 8.62
CA ARG A 272 -22.79 -1.45 9.21
C ARG A 272 -22.34 -0.29 8.33
N LYS A 273 -23.22 0.71 8.16
CA LYS A 273 -22.86 1.97 7.52
C LYS A 273 -21.99 2.79 8.47
N LEU A 274 -20.75 3.05 8.06
CA LEU A 274 -19.76 3.82 8.83
C LEU A 274 -19.37 5.13 8.16
N HIS A 275 -19.63 5.25 6.86
CA HIS A 275 -19.28 6.40 6.04
C HIS A 275 -20.48 6.82 5.20
N ASP A 276 -20.58 8.09 4.84
CA ASP A 276 -21.62 8.58 3.92
C ASP A 276 -21.18 8.57 2.45
N ASP A 277 -19.93 8.19 2.20
CA ASP A 277 -19.32 8.02 0.88
C ASP A 277 -18.57 6.67 0.84
N TRP A 278 -17.91 6.37 -0.28
CA TRP A 278 -17.24 5.10 -0.56
C TRP A 278 -16.20 4.75 0.51
N VAL A 279 -16.15 3.47 0.88
CA VAL A 279 -15.11 2.96 1.78
C VAL A 279 -13.84 2.69 0.96
N GLY A 280 -12.91 3.65 0.97
CA GLY A 280 -11.68 3.59 0.18
C GLY A 280 -10.70 2.52 0.67
N LYS A 281 -10.68 2.24 1.99
CA LYS A 281 -9.82 1.20 2.56
C LYS A 281 -10.36 0.70 3.90
N VAL A 282 -10.22 -0.60 4.13
CA VAL A 282 -10.38 -1.23 5.45
C VAL A 282 -9.09 -1.93 5.85
N LYS A 283 -8.78 -1.95 7.14
CA LYS A 283 -7.62 -2.69 7.66
C LYS A 283 -7.77 -3.06 9.13
N TYR A 284 -7.47 -4.31 9.46
CA TYR A 284 -7.35 -4.72 10.85
C TYR A 284 -5.94 -4.50 11.41
N PHE A 285 -5.86 -4.05 12.66
CA PHE A 285 -4.61 -3.82 13.38
C PHE A 285 -4.51 -4.76 14.59
N PRO A 286 -3.80 -5.89 14.47
CA PRO A 286 -3.72 -6.89 15.55
C PRO A 286 -3.16 -6.33 16.84
N THR A 287 -2.17 -5.43 16.75
CA THR A 287 -1.56 -4.77 17.92
C THR A 287 -2.56 -3.90 18.69
N LEU A 288 -3.53 -3.30 18.00
CA LEU A 288 -4.55 -2.46 18.63
C LEU A 288 -5.80 -3.26 18.99
N LYS A 289 -5.97 -4.45 18.41
CA LYS A 289 -7.23 -5.23 18.41
C LYS A 289 -8.41 -4.43 17.86
N ARG A 290 -8.15 -3.60 16.84
CA ARG A 290 -9.12 -2.66 16.26
C ARG A 290 -9.04 -2.73 14.74
N PHE A 291 -10.16 -2.48 14.07
CA PHE A 291 -10.16 -2.21 12.64
C PHE A 291 -10.19 -0.70 12.38
N GLY A 292 -9.61 -0.30 11.26
CA GLY A 292 -9.80 1.02 10.69
C GLY A 292 -10.55 0.95 9.36
N SER A 293 -11.33 1.97 9.06
CA SER A 293 -11.92 2.21 7.74
C SER A 293 -11.83 3.69 7.38
N CYS A 294 -11.70 4.03 6.11
CA CYS A 294 -11.62 5.41 5.66
C CYS A 294 -12.47 5.70 4.43
N SER A 295 -12.84 6.96 4.27
CA SER A 295 -13.63 7.50 3.18
C SER A 295 -13.18 8.91 2.82
N THR A 296 -13.50 9.33 1.60
CA THR A 296 -13.34 10.70 1.09
C THR A 296 -14.33 11.69 1.71
N ASP A 297 -15.32 11.20 2.45
CA ASP A 297 -16.22 12.05 3.23
C ASP A 297 -15.43 12.95 4.20
N SER A 298 -15.87 14.20 4.33
CA SER A 298 -15.28 15.20 5.21
C SER A 298 -15.74 15.07 6.67
N ILE A 299 -16.89 14.44 6.91
CA ILE A 299 -17.47 14.30 8.26
C ILE A 299 -16.99 12.98 8.87
N ASN A 300 -17.31 11.86 8.23
CA ASN A 300 -16.96 10.52 8.69
C ASN A 300 -15.75 10.02 7.90
N SER A 301 -14.62 10.74 7.94
CA SER A 301 -13.47 10.44 7.09
C SER A 301 -12.72 9.18 7.50
N PHE A 302 -12.63 8.91 8.80
CA PHE A 302 -11.89 7.77 9.33
C PHE A 302 -12.56 7.20 10.59
N VAL A 303 -12.70 5.88 10.67
CA VAL A 303 -13.23 5.18 11.84
C VAL A 303 -12.17 4.22 12.37
N LEU A 304 -12.00 4.16 13.69
CA LEU A 304 -11.10 3.21 14.36
C LEU A 304 -11.79 2.56 15.57
N ASP A 305 -12.32 1.35 15.39
CA ASP A 305 -13.08 0.70 16.45
C ASP A 305 -12.91 -0.83 16.53
N ASP A 306 -13.56 -1.44 17.52
CA ASP A 306 -13.61 -2.89 17.70
C ASP A 306 -14.55 -3.50 16.67
N ILE A 307 -14.23 -4.70 16.17
CA ILE A 307 -15.06 -5.44 15.22
C ILE A 307 -16.47 -5.68 15.74
N LYS A 308 -16.64 -5.82 17.07
CA LYS A 308 -17.96 -5.95 17.70
C LYS A 308 -18.90 -4.80 17.35
N ARG A 309 -18.37 -3.62 16.99
CA ARG A 309 -19.18 -2.49 16.53
C ARG A 309 -19.91 -2.73 15.22
N LEU A 310 -19.48 -3.70 14.42
CA LEU A 310 -20.20 -4.10 13.22
C LEU A 310 -21.45 -4.93 13.56
N GLU A 311 -21.51 -5.51 14.77
CA GLU A 311 -22.60 -6.38 15.24
C GLU A 311 -23.53 -5.67 16.23
N ASP A 312 -23.00 -4.83 17.12
CA ASP A 312 -23.76 -4.23 18.24
C ASP A 312 -24.42 -2.88 17.93
N HIS A 313 -24.12 -2.29 16.76
CA HIS A 313 -24.61 -0.98 16.30
C HIS A 313 -24.40 0.22 17.25
N LEU A 314 -23.57 0.10 18.30
CA LEU A 314 -23.28 1.19 19.25
C LEU A 314 -22.39 2.26 18.63
N PRO A 315 -22.36 3.51 19.14
CA PRO A 315 -21.55 4.59 18.54
C PRO A 315 -20.09 4.19 18.29
N VAL A 316 -19.58 4.59 17.12
CA VAL A 316 -18.20 4.31 16.68
C VAL A 316 -17.30 5.52 16.91
N LYS A 317 -16.00 5.27 17.07
CA LYS A 317 -14.99 6.33 17.11
C LYS A 317 -14.63 6.79 15.71
N GLU A 318 -15.25 7.89 15.30
CA GLU A 318 -15.02 8.56 14.02
C GLU A 318 -14.13 9.81 14.16
N PHE A 319 -13.45 10.13 13.08
CA PHE A 319 -12.56 11.29 12.94
C PHE A 319 -12.90 12.01 11.63
N SER A 320 -13.13 13.32 11.74
CA SER A 320 -13.34 14.20 10.61
C SER A 320 -12.00 14.76 10.13
N VAL A 321 -11.74 14.63 8.83
CA VAL A 321 -10.65 15.29 8.12
C VAL A 321 -11.29 16.07 6.98
N PRO A 322 -11.15 17.41 6.92
CA PRO A 322 -11.90 18.24 5.95
C PRO A 322 -11.74 17.84 4.47
N LYS A 323 -10.62 17.21 4.10
CA LYS A 323 -10.35 16.73 2.73
C LYS A 323 -10.66 15.23 2.51
N GLY A 324 -11.18 14.56 3.53
CA GLY A 324 -11.33 13.10 3.54
C GLY A 324 -10.01 12.37 3.75
N VAL A 325 -10.08 11.03 3.75
CA VAL A 325 -8.94 10.13 3.89
C VAL A 325 -9.00 9.04 2.83
N ASN A 326 -8.00 9.00 1.97
CA ASN A 326 -7.87 8.03 0.87
C ASN A 326 -7.15 6.75 1.31
N ALA A 327 -6.21 6.87 2.24
CA ALA A 327 -5.44 5.74 2.73
C ALA A 327 -4.99 5.98 4.17
N PHE A 328 -4.74 4.90 4.90
CA PHE A 328 -4.14 4.97 6.22
C PHE A 328 -3.25 3.76 6.50
N THR A 329 -2.39 3.91 7.50
CA THR A 329 -1.58 2.82 8.06
C THR A 329 -1.25 3.10 9.53
N TYR A 330 -0.85 2.05 10.25
CA TYR A 330 -0.43 2.14 11.65
C TYR A 330 1.04 1.76 11.77
N CYS A 331 1.82 2.60 12.46
CA CYS A 331 3.19 2.30 12.84
C CYS A 331 3.23 1.83 14.29
N GLY A 332 3.39 0.51 14.51
CA GLY A 332 3.45 -0.07 15.85
C GLY A 332 4.61 0.44 16.71
N LYS A 333 5.74 0.81 16.09
CA LYS A 333 6.90 1.36 16.80
C LYS A 333 6.65 2.76 17.36
N ALA A 334 6.06 3.63 16.53
CA ALA A 334 5.75 5.01 16.92
C ALA A 334 4.41 5.13 17.66
N LYS A 335 3.57 4.08 17.61
CA LYS A 335 2.17 4.09 18.09
C LYS A 335 1.33 5.20 17.42
N VAL A 336 1.59 5.46 16.14
CA VAL A 336 0.92 6.51 15.35
C VAL A 336 0.13 5.90 14.20
N ILE A 337 -1.09 6.40 13.98
CA ILE A 337 -1.85 6.19 12.75
C ILE A 337 -1.53 7.35 11.81
N VAL A 338 -1.13 7.01 10.60
CA VAL A 338 -0.87 7.97 9.53
C VAL A 338 -1.98 7.85 8.51
N THR A 339 -2.63 8.97 8.22
CA THR A 339 -3.63 9.11 7.17
C THR A 339 -3.02 9.85 5.97
N GLY A 340 -3.46 9.51 4.77
CA GLY A 340 -3.15 10.20 3.52
C GLY A 340 -4.45 10.49 2.79
N GLY A 341 -4.60 11.72 2.31
CA GLY A 341 -5.80 12.24 1.68
C GLY A 341 -5.41 13.21 0.60
#